data_AF-A0A957IAZ8-F1
#
_entry.id   AF-A0A957IAZ8-F1
#
_cell.length_a   1.000
_cell.length_b   1.000
_cell.length_c   1.000
_cell.angle_alpha   90.00
_cell.angle_beta   90.00
_cell.angle_gamma   90.00
#
_symmetry.space_group_name_H-M   'P 1'
#
loop_
_entity.id
_entity.type
_entity.pdbx_description
1 polymer ?
#
loop_
_entity_poly.entity_id
_entity_poly.type
_entity_poly.pdbx_seq_one_letter_code
_entity_poly.pdbx_strand_id
1 'polypeptide(L)'
;APTTTPTTAAATSNDTDTTTSSDTSNTGSTTTSDSSTESTDTSANTTVEAVDNNKINLNDMAQDELLNTIPDFSSRMVREFFEYQPYISIQQFRREIGKYVSDDVVAQYEQYVYVPVDVDNSDAATIQQIPGVDETIADALIAARPFGSNEAFLAKLGEYMSADQVAAAAGYLATP
;
A
#
# COMPACT_ATOMS: atom_id res chain seq x y z
N ALA A 1 -25.70 17.04 51.61
CA ALA A 1 -24.40 16.97 52.31
C ALA A 1 -23.84 15.58 52.05
N PRO A 2 -22.63 15.44 51.51
CA PRO A 2 -21.40 15.91 52.15
C PRO A 2 -20.70 17.07 51.43
N THR A 3 -19.78 17.67 52.19
CA THR A 3 -18.94 18.83 51.94
C THR A 3 -17.65 18.43 51.22
N THR A 4 -17.12 19.28 50.33
CA THR A 4 -15.69 19.66 50.25
C THR A 4 -15.50 20.81 49.25
N THR A 5 -14.72 21.79 49.69
CA THR A 5 -14.33 23.05 49.04
C THR A 5 -13.15 22.87 48.05
N PRO A 6 -12.85 23.88 47.21
CA PRO A 6 -11.92 23.78 46.08
C PRO A 6 -10.46 24.08 46.48
N THR A 7 -9.49 23.71 45.64
CA THR A 7 -8.10 24.18 45.75
C THR A 7 -7.49 24.44 44.37
N THR A 8 -6.72 25.52 44.38
CA THR A 8 -6.18 26.37 43.33
C THR A 8 -5.05 25.75 42.48
N ALA A 9 -4.94 26.32 41.27
CA ALA A 9 -3.95 26.14 40.21
C ALA A 9 -2.47 26.17 40.61
N ALA A 10 -1.64 25.55 39.77
CA ALA A 10 -0.34 26.09 39.35
C ALA A 10 0.09 25.47 38.00
N ALA A 11 0.37 26.35 37.05
CA ALA A 11 1.01 26.05 35.77
C ALA A 11 2.51 25.75 35.97
N THR A 12 3.08 24.96 35.08
CA THR A 12 4.51 25.04 34.75
C THR A 12 4.68 24.69 33.28
N SER A 13 4.96 25.74 32.51
CA SER A 13 5.49 25.70 31.16
C SER A 13 6.88 25.08 31.18
N ASN A 14 7.20 24.24 30.20
CA ASN A 14 8.59 23.97 29.84
C ASN A 14 8.73 24.22 28.34
N ASP A 15 9.27 25.40 28.05
CA ASP A 15 9.71 25.85 26.74
C ASP A 15 11.22 25.54 26.65
N THR A 16 11.68 24.97 25.54
CA THR A 16 13.12 24.94 25.22
C THR A 16 13.27 25.01 23.70
N ASP A 17 13.44 26.25 23.26
CA ASP A 17 13.98 26.72 22.00
C ASP A 17 15.31 26.05 21.62
N THR A 18 15.46 25.64 20.36
CA THR A 18 16.73 25.80 19.63
C THR A 18 16.46 25.98 18.13
N THR A 19 16.93 27.11 17.63
CA THR A 19 16.83 27.69 16.28
C THR A 19 18.05 27.34 15.38
N THR A 20 17.94 27.53 14.04
CA THR A 20 18.99 27.90 13.03
C THR A 20 19.25 26.84 11.92
N SER A 21 18.71 26.96 10.68
CA SER A 21 19.20 27.67 9.44
C SER A 21 20.43 27.01 8.76
N SER A 22 20.35 26.36 7.58
CA SER A 22 20.27 26.82 6.15
C SER A 22 21.62 27.05 5.42
N ASP A 23 21.89 26.31 4.33
CA ASP A 23 22.71 26.67 3.13
C ASP A 23 22.68 25.47 2.14
N THR A 24 22.24 25.47 0.87
CA THR A 24 22.47 26.26 -0.37
C THR A 24 23.76 25.92 -1.15
N SER A 25 23.58 25.11 -2.21
CA SER A 25 24.11 25.20 -3.60
C SER A 25 25.61 25.33 -3.94
N ASN A 26 26.09 24.49 -4.88
CA ASN A 26 26.89 24.91 -6.06
C ASN A 26 27.09 23.75 -7.08
N THR A 27 26.63 23.87 -8.34
CA THR A 27 27.39 24.12 -9.60
C THR A 27 28.34 23.01 -10.04
N GLY A 28 28.39 22.50 -11.28
CA GLY A 28 27.75 22.84 -12.56
C GLY A 28 28.66 22.41 -13.74
N SER A 29 28.06 22.12 -14.91
CA SER A 29 28.66 22.07 -16.28
C SER A 29 29.68 20.92 -16.57
N THR A 30 29.75 20.25 -17.73
CA THR A 30 29.67 20.77 -19.12
C THR A 30 29.35 19.66 -20.15
N THR A 31 28.64 20.08 -21.18
CA THR A 31 28.38 19.58 -22.55
C THR A 31 29.48 18.77 -23.28
N THR A 32 29.07 17.75 -24.05
CA THR A 32 29.45 17.57 -25.47
C THR A 32 28.35 16.88 -26.26
N SER A 33 27.85 17.56 -27.30
CA SER A 33 27.13 16.98 -28.43
C SER A 33 28.03 16.04 -29.24
N ASP A 34 27.48 14.93 -29.74
CA ASP A 34 27.68 14.57 -31.14
C ASP A 34 26.49 13.76 -31.66
N SER A 35 26.20 13.98 -32.93
CA SER A 35 25.03 13.56 -33.67
C SER A 35 25.44 12.47 -34.66
N SER A 36 24.67 11.38 -34.77
CA SER A 36 24.42 10.67 -36.04
C SER A 36 23.36 9.57 -35.83
N THR A 37 22.26 9.70 -36.60
CA THR A 37 21.58 8.65 -37.41
C THR A 37 21.85 7.19 -37.03
N GLU A 38 20.87 6.29 -36.95
CA GLU A 38 19.80 6.04 -37.91
C GLU A 38 18.86 4.95 -37.35
N SER A 39 17.68 4.82 -37.97
CA SER A 39 16.62 3.88 -37.66
C SER A 39 17.08 2.42 -37.64
N THR A 40 16.66 1.69 -36.61
CA THR A 40 16.21 0.30 -36.79
C THR A 40 14.90 0.12 -36.04
N ASP A 41 13.84 0.03 -36.83
CA ASP A 41 12.63 -0.70 -36.48
C ASP A 41 13.06 -2.06 -35.91
N THR A 42 12.84 -2.23 -34.62
CA THR A 42 12.86 -3.52 -33.96
C THR A 42 11.68 -3.46 -33.03
N SER A 43 10.59 -4.06 -33.52
CA SER A 43 9.54 -4.68 -32.75
C SER A 43 10.17 -5.42 -31.57
N ALA A 44 10.37 -4.68 -30.48
CA ALA A 44 10.62 -5.26 -29.18
C ALA A 44 9.29 -5.88 -28.81
N ASN A 45 9.26 -7.20 -28.93
CA ASN A 45 8.39 -8.05 -28.17
C ASN A 45 8.55 -7.65 -26.70
N THR A 46 7.78 -6.65 -26.25
CA THR A 46 7.64 -6.27 -24.86
C THR A 46 6.90 -7.42 -24.22
N THR A 47 7.66 -8.43 -23.80
CA THR A 47 7.31 -9.15 -22.60
C THR A 47 7.17 -8.08 -21.54
N VAL A 48 5.92 -7.72 -21.24
CA VAL A 48 5.56 -6.91 -20.09
C VAL A 48 6.03 -7.69 -18.87
N GLU A 49 7.27 -7.47 -18.45
CA GLU A 49 7.73 -7.97 -17.17
C GLU A 49 6.93 -7.21 -16.12
N ALA A 50 5.91 -7.90 -15.60
CA ALA A 50 5.18 -7.48 -14.44
C ALA A 50 6.21 -7.13 -13.37
N VAL A 51 6.21 -5.88 -12.94
CA VAL A 51 6.98 -5.43 -11.78
C VAL A 51 6.58 -6.36 -10.64
N ASP A 52 7.52 -7.19 -10.17
CA ASP A 52 7.24 -8.26 -9.22
C ASP A 52 6.52 -7.68 -8.00
N ASN A 53 5.25 -8.04 -7.84
CA ASN A 53 4.56 -7.83 -6.59
C ASN A 53 5.20 -8.76 -5.56
N ASN A 54 6.07 -8.21 -4.71
CA ASN A 54 6.71 -8.96 -3.63
C ASN A 54 5.73 -9.46 -2.55
N LYS A 55 4.44 -9.13 -2.68
CA LYS A 55 3.36 -9.56 -1.79
C LYS A 55 2.55 -10.68 -2.43
N ILE A 56 2.08 -11.60 -1.60
CA ILE A 56 1.25 -12.73 -2.01
C ILE A 56 -0.24 -12.39 -1.88
N ASN A 57 -1.01 -12.79 -2.88
CA ASN A 57 -2.47 -12.68 -2.87
C ASN A 57 -3.04 -13.61 -1.79
N LEU A 58 -3.70 -13.05 -0.78
CA LEU A 58 -4.32 -13.86 0.28
C LEU A 58 -5.35 -14.85 -0.25
N ASN A 59 -6.03 -14.53 -1.35
CA ASN A 59 -7.08 -15.37 -1.92
C ASN A 59 -6.58 -16.43 -2.92
N ASP A 60 -5.27 -16.45 -3.22
CA ASP A 60 -4.65 -17.38 -4.16
C ASP A 60 -3.33 -17.94 -3.61
N MET A 61 -3.36 -18.46 -2.38
CA MET A 61 -2.20 -19.09 -1.76
C MET A 61 -2.58 -20.43 -1.11
N ALA A 62 -1.63 -21.37 -1.09
CA ALA A 62 -1.80 -22.63 -0.39
C ALA A 62 -1.49 -22.52 1.12
N GLN A 63 -2.06 -23.42 1.93
CA GLN A 63 -1.82 -23.46 3.37
C GLN A 63 -0.33 -23.59 3.74
N ASP A 64 0.41 -24.45 3.05
CA ASP A 64 1.84 -24.65 3.30
C ASP A 64 2.67 -23.43 2.87
N GLU A 65 2.23 -22.71 1.85
CA GLU A 65 2.89 -21.49 1.37
C GLU A 65 2.77 -20.35 2.38
N LEU A 66 1.60 -20.21 3.02
CA LEU A 66 1.39 -19.23 4.11
C LEU A 66 2.32 -19.48 5.29
N LEU A 67 2.48 -20.74 5.70
CA LEU A 67 3.38 -21.15 6.79
C LEU A 67 4.85 -20.88 6.49
N ASN A 68 5.25 -20.99 5.21
CA ASN A 68 6.63 -20.80 4.79
C ASN A 68 6.97 -19.32 4.50
N THR A 69 5.95 -18.51 4.18
CA THR A 69 6.13 -17.09 3.84
C THR A 69 6.09 -16.20 5.08
N ILE A 70 5.14 -16.44 5.99
CA ILE A 70 4.93 -15.56 7.14
C ILE A 70 5.58 -16.17 8.38
N PRO A 71 6.58 -15.49 8.99
CA PRO A 71 7.22 -15.98 10.21
C PRO A 71 6.22 -16.08 11.37
N ASP A 72 6.40 -17.08 12.22
CA ASP A 72 5.60 -17.33 13.44
C ASP A 72 4.08 -17.52 13.22
N PHE A 73 3.67 -17.85 11.99
CA PHE A 73 2.28 -18.20 11.70
C PHE A 73 1.94 -19.59 12.25
N SER A 74 1.11 -19.66 13.31
CA SER A 74 0.78 -20.95 13.94
C SER A 74 -0.17 -21.80 13.09
N SER A 75 -0.07 -23.13 13.17
CA SER A 75 -0.97 -24.04 12.44
C SER A 75 -2.46 -23.83 12.76
N ARG A 76 -2.77 -23.36 13.97
CA ARG A 76 -4.13 -22.98 14.36
C ARG A 76 -4.60 -21.74 13.59
N MET A 77 -3.76 -20.70 13.52
CA MET A 77 -4.07 -19.48 12.77
C MET A 77 -4.28 -19.77 11.29
N VAL A 78 -3.50 -20.67 10.69
CA VAL A 78 -3.70 -21.04 9.27
C VAL A 78 -5.07 -21.63 9.04
N ARG A 79 -5.49 -22.59 9.87
CA ARG A 79 -6.80 -23.23 9.70
C ARG A 79 -7.93 -22.19 9.74
N GLU A 80 -7.85 -21.27 10.69
CA GLU A 80 -8.85 -20.22 10.82
C GLU A 80 -8.77 -19.20 9.68
N PHE A 81 -7.56 -18.85 9.23
CA PHE A 81 -7.35 -17.96 8.08
C PHE A 81 -8.04 -18.49 6.81
N PHE A 82 -7.90 -19.79 6.50
CA PHE A 82 -8.53 -20.38 5.32
C PHE A 82 -10.07 -20.53 5.44
N GLU A 83 -10.63 -20.56 6.66
CA GLU A 83 -12.08 -20.63 6.88
C GLU A 83 -12.79 -19.33 6.47
N TYR A 84 -12.09 -18.19 6.51
CA TYR A 84 -12.67 -16.87 6.22
C TYR A 84 -12.46 -16.38 4.78
N GLN A 85 -11.90 -17.23 3.92
CA GLN A 85 -11.74 -16.96 2.50
C GLN A 85 -13.08 -16.94 1.74
N PRO A 86 -13.23 -16.07 0.71
CA PRO A 86 -12.27 -15.07 0.26
C PRO A 86 -12.26 -13.82 1.17
N TYR A 87 -11.08 -13.23 1.36
CA TYR A 87 -10.97 -11.90 1.96
C TYR A 87 -11.32 -10.84 0.92
N ILE A 88 -12.20 -9.90 1.28
CA ILE A 88 -12.58 -8.77 0.43
C ILE A 88 -11.98 -7.44 0.89
N SER A 89 -11.37 -7.46 2.08
CA SER A 89 -10.81 -6.28 2.74
C SER A 89 -9.57 -6.62 3.54
N ILE A 90 -8.53 -5.79 3.44
CA ILE A 90 -7.36 -5.90 4.32
C ILE A 90 -7.73 -5.62 5.79
N GLN A 91 -8.81 -4.88 6.05
CA GLN A 91 -9.31 -4.66 7.41
C GLN A 91 -9.93 -5.92 8.01
N GLN A 92 -10.51 -6.80 7.18
CA GLN A 92 -10.95 -8.11 7.63
C GLN A 92 -9.75 -8.94 8.09
N PHE A 93 -8.67 -8.97 7.29
CA PHE A 93 -7.42 -9.64 7.68
C PHE A 93 -6.89 -9.13 9.03
N ARG A 94 -6.76 -7.79 9.18
CA ARG A 94 -6.33 -7.15 10.44
C ARG A 94 -7.14 -7.61 11.64
N ARG A 95 -8.48 -7.60 11.51
CA ARG A 95 -9.40 -7.97 12.59
C ARG A 95 -9.30 -9.45 12.97
N GLU A 96 -9.18 -10.34 12.00
CA GLU A 96 -9.13 -11.78 12.27
C GLU A 96 -7.78 -12.18 12.87
N ILE A 97 -6.67 -11.68 12.32
CA ILE A 97 -5.32 -11.99 12.80
C ILE A 97 -5.00 -11.29 14.13
N GLY A 98 -5.51 -10.06 14.33
CA GLY A 98 -5.35 -9.32 15.59
C GLY A 98 -5.97 -9.99 16.82
N LYS A 99 -6.76 -11.07 16.65
CA LYS A 99 -7.22 -11.92 17.77
C LYS A 99 -6.10 -12.79 18.36
N TYR A 100 -5.02 -13.00 17.60
CA TYR A 100 -3.96 -13.96 17.90
C TYR A 100 -2.61 -13.32 18.17
N VAL A 101 -2.36 -12.14 17.59
CA VAL A 101 -1.08 -11.45 17.65
C VAL A 101 -1.29 -9.95 17.89
N SER A 102 -0.23 -9.22 18.25
CA SER A 102 -0.30 -7.77 18.45
C SER A 102 -0.41 -7.02 17.11
N ASP A 103 -0.84 -5.76 17.17
CA ASP A 103 -0.92 -4.87 16.01
C ASP A 103 0.43 -4.73 15.28
N ASP A 104 1.55 -4.72 16.01
CA ASP A 104 2.90 -4.69 15.41
C ASP A 104 3.17 -5.94 14.57
N VAL A 105 2.71 -7.12 15.01
CA VAL A 105 2.87 -8.37 14.27
C VAL A 105 1.92 -8.41 13.07
N VAL A 106 0.70 -7.90 13.20
CA VAL A 106 -0.22 -7.73 12.05
C VAL A 106 0.44 -6.86 10.97
N ALA A 107 1.03 -5.73 11.37
CA ALA A 107 1.71 -4.82 10.46
C ALA A 107 2.93 -5.46 9.78
N GLN A 108 3.66 -6.35 10.46
CA GLN A 108 4.72 -7.15 9.86
C GLN A 108 4.16 -8.15 8.83
N TYR A 109 3.06 -8.84 9.15
CA TYR A 109 2.45 -9.81 8.24
C TYR A 109 1.93 -9.14 6.96
N GLU A 110 1.37 -7.94 7.08
CA GLU A 110 0.93 -7.14 5.93
C GLU A 110 2.05 -6.78 4.95
N GLN A 111 3.33 -6.92 5.31
CA GLN A 111 4.43 -6.73 4.34
C GLN A 111 4.53 -7.87 3.33
N TYR A 112 3.99 -9.04 3.66
CA TYR A 112 4.09 -10.25 2.84
C TYR A 112 2.84 -10.53 2.01
N VAL A 113 1.73 -9.86 2.33
CA VAL A 113 0.42 -10.23 1.79
C VAL A 113 -0.38 -9.03 1.30
N TYR A 114 -1.35 -9.31 0.43
CA TYR A 114 -2.39 -8.36 0.06
C TYR A 114 -3.73 -9.04 -0.20
N VAL A 115 -4.81 -8.28 -0.04
CA VAL A 115 -6.15 -8.63 -0.56
C VAL A 115 -6.32 -8.03 -1.95
N PRO A 116 -6.73 -8.79 -2.97
CA PRO A 116 -6.99 -8.26 -4.31
C PRO A 116 -8.00 -7.11 -4.30
N VAL A 117 -7.69 -6.06 -5.05
CA VAL A 117 -8.54 -4.88 -5.17
C VAL A 117 -9.64 -5.16 -6.18
N ASP A 118 -10.87 -5.30 -5.70
CA ASP A 118 -12.07 -5.13 -6.52
C ASP A 118 -12.22 -3.62 -6.79
N VAL A 119 -12.09 -3.25 -8.07
CA VAL A 119 -12.06 -1.86 -8.51
C VAL A 119 -13.33 -1.09 -8.14
N ASP A 120 -14.47 -1.78 -8.04
CA ASP A 120 -15.77 -1.18 -7.77
C ASP A 120 -16.18 -1.30 -6.30
N ASN A 121 -15.68 -2.28 -5.55
CA ASN A 121 -16.20 -2.60 -4.22
C ASN A 121 -15.19 -2.53 -3.07
N SER A 122 -13.87 -2.60 -3.31
CA SER A 122 -12.89 -2.61 -2.22
C SER A 122 -12.91 -1.32 -1.38
N ASP A 123 -12.64 -1.42 -0.08
CA ASP A 123 -12.52 -0.25 0.79
C ASP A 123 -11.20 0.52 0.57
N ALA A 124 -11.13 1.74 1.13
CA ALA A 124 -9.96 2.61 0.99
C ALA A 124 -8.66 1.97 1.48
N ALA A 125 -8.68 1.24 2.60
CA ALA A 125 -7.49 0.58 3.13
C ALA A 125 -6.99 -0.53 2.20
N THR A 126 -7.91 -1.21 1.52
CA THR A 126 -7.60 -2.26 0.55
C THR A 126 -7.01 -1.67 -0.73
N ILE A 127 -7.53 -0.51 -1.19
CA ILE A 127 -6.96 0.24 -2.31
C ILE A 127 -5.55 0.75 -1.99
N GLN A 128 -5.31 1.21 -0.76
CA GLN A 128 -3.99 1.69 -0.29
C GLN A 128 -2.91 0.60 -0.21
N GLN A 129 -3.24 -0.67 -0.46
CA GLN A 129 -2.23 -1.72 -0.61
C GLN A 129 -1.41 -1.55 -1.91
N ILE A 130 -1.95 -0.83 -2.88
CA ILE A 130 -1.27 -0.50 -4.14
C ILE A 130 -0.10 0.47 -3.81
N PRO A 131 1.16 0.13 -4.15
CA PRO A 131 2.31 0.96 -3.84
C PRO A 131 2.16 2.39 -4.38
N GLY A 132 2.24 3.37 -3.49
CA GLY A 132 2.13 4.80 -3.83
C GLY A 132 0.70 5.35 -3.88
N VAL A 133 -0.31 4.54 -3.59
CA VAL A 133 -1.68 5.03 -3.36
C VAL A 133 -1.83 5.43 -1.90
N ASP A 134 -1.94 6.73 -1.64
CA ASP A 134 -2.27 7.27 -0.32
C ASP A 134 -3.80 7.40 -0.13
N GLU A 135 -4.22 7.88 1.04
CA GLU A 135 -5.63 8.10 1.38
C GLU A 135 -6.32 9.06 0.40
N THR A 136 -5.64 10.10 -0.07
CA THR A 136 -6.22 11.09 -0.99
C THR A 136 -6.49 10.47 -2.35
N ILE A 137 -5.54 9.69 -2.87
CA ILE A 137 -5.71 8.96 -4.13
C ILE A 137 -6.81 7.88 -3.98
N ALA A 138 -6.82 7.13 -2.87
CA ALA A 138 -7.83 6.11 -2.61
C ALA A 138 -9.26 6.70 -2.58
N ASP A 139 -9.47 7.82 -1.90
CA ASP A 139 -10.76 8.51 -1.86
C ASP A 139 -11.18 9.02 -3.23
N ALA A 140 -10.24 9.55 -4.02
CA ALA A 140 -10.51 10.00 -5.38
C ALA A 140 -10.94 8.85 -6.30
N LEU A 141 -10.34 7.66 -6.13
CA LEU A 141 -10.73 6.45 -6.86
C LEU A 141 -12.11 5.97 -6.43
N ILE A 142 -12.42 5.95 -5.12
CA ILE A 142 -13.74 5.56 -4.61
C ILE A 142 -14.83 6.50 -5.15
N ALA A 143 -14.57 7.81 -5.17
CA ALA A 143 -15.51 8.80 -5.70
C ALA A 143 -15.74 8.68 -7.22
N ALA A 144 -14.79 8.09 -7.95
CA ALA A 144 -14.88 7.90 -9.41
C ALA A 144 -15.60 6.60 -9.82
N ARG A 145 -15.98 5.75 -8.86
CA ARG A 145 -16.71 4.50 -9.13
C ARG A 145 -18.10 4.74 -9.72
N PRO A 146 -18.64 3.77 -10.49
CA PRO A 146 -18.01 2.50 -10.88
C PRO A 146 -17.07 2.64 -12.09
N PHE A 147 -16.03 1.81 -12.13
CA PHE A 147 -15.08 1.66 -13.23
C PHE A 147 -15.50 0.57 -14.22
N GLY A 148 -16.04 -0.55 -13.73
CA GLY A 148 -16.48 -1.68 -14.55
C GLY A 148 -15.37 -2.50 -15.23
N SER A 149 -14.12 -2.04 -15.22
CA SER A 149 -12.95 -2.83 -15.66
C SER A 149 -11.66 -2.37 -14.99
N ASN A 150 -10.66 -3.26 -14.97
CA ASN A 150 -9.34 -2.95 -14.45
C ASN A 150 -8.64 -1.87 -15.29
N GLU A 151 -8.84 -1.85 -16.61
CA GLU A 151 -8.27 -0.83 -17.49
C GLU A 151 -8.82 0.57 -17.19
N ALA A 152 -10.13 0.69 -16.91
CA ALA A 152 -10.75 1.97 -16.54
C ALA A 152 -10.23 2.49 -15.18
N PHE A 153 -10.04 1.58 -14.21
CA PHE A 153 -9.42 1.90 -12.92
C PHE A 153 -7.97 2.36 -13.09
N LEU A 154 -7.15 1.62 -13.85
CA LEU A 154 -5.74 1.95 -14.09
C LEU A 154 -5.58 3.26 -14.87
N ALA A 155 -6.48 3.53 -15.83
CA ALA A 155 -6.51 4.81 -16.53
C ALA A 155 -6.77 5.97 -15.56
N LYS A 156 -7.69 5.80 -14.59
CA LYS A 156 -7.95 6.81 -13.56
C LYS A 156 -6.77 6.97 -12.60
N LEU A 157 -6.13 5.86 -12.22
CA LEU A 157 -4.94 5.87 -11.37
C LEU A 157 -3.77 6.62 -12.01
N GLY A 158 -3.62 6.52 -13.33
CA GLY A 158 -2.59 7.22 -14.11
C GLY A 158 -2.70 8.75 -14.11
N GLU A 159 -3.80 9.33 -13.62
CA GLU A 159 -3.88 10.78 -13.37
C GLU A 159 -3.01 11.23 -12.17
N TYR A 160 -2.63 10.29 -11.29
CA TYR A 160 -1.92 10.57 -10.03
C TYR A 160 -0.50 9.99 -9.96
N MET A 161 -0.18 9.01 -10.80
CA MET A 161 1.01 8.16 -10.67
C MET A 161 1.73 8.00 -12.02
N SER A 162 3.02 7.63 -11.98
CA SER A 162 3.77 7.35 -13.21
C SER A 162 3.29 6.08 -13.90
N ALA A 163 3.57 5.94 -15.20
CA ALA A 163 3.20 4.74 -15.96
C ALA A 163 3.77 3.44 -15.35
N ASP A 164 5.00 3.49 -14.83
CA ASP A 164 5.63 2.33 -14.17
C ASP A 164 4.89 1.94 -12.87
N GLN A 165 4.43 2.94 -12.10
CA GLN A 165 3.64 2.69 -10.90
C GLN A 165 2.25 2.11 -11.23
N VAL A 166 1.62 2.60 -12.30
CA VAL A 166 0.35 2.04 -12.79
C VAL A 166 0.53 0.61 -13.28
N ALA A 167 1.64 0.30 -13.96
CA ALA A 167 1.96 -1.07 -14.38
C ALA A 167 2.12 -2.00 -13.17
N ALA A 168 2.79 -1.57 -12.10
CA ALA A 168 2.89 -2.32 -10.85
C ALA A 168 1.52 -2.53 -10.17
N ALA A 169 0.66 -1.51 -10.20
CA ALA A 169 -0.68 -1.57 -9.60
C ALA A 169 -1.55 -2.69 -10.18
N ALA A 170 -1.36 -3.05 -11.46
CA ALA A 170 -2.14 -4.09 -12.12
C ALA A 170 -2.06 -5.45 -11.40
N GLY A 171 -0.92 -5.79 -10.78
CA GLY A 171 -0.75 -7.05 -10.06
C GLY A 171 -1.54 -7.12 -8.74
N TYR A 172 -2.08 -6.00 -8.23
CA TYR A 172 -2.88 -5.96 -7.01
C TYR A 172 -4.39 -6.11 -7.27
N LEU A 173 -4.82 -6.04 -8.53
CA LEU A 173 -6.24 -6.03 -8.87
C LEU A 173 -6.83 -7.44 -8.85
N ALA A 174 -8.09 -7.54 -8.45
CA ALA A 174 -8.86 -8.76 -8.63
C ALA A 174 -9.04 -9.03 -10.13
N THR A 175 -9.09 -10.31 -10.52
CA THR A 175 -9.53 -10.70 -11.86
C THR A 175 -11.04 -10.45 -11.98
N PRO A 176 -11.50 -9.67 -12.98
CA PRO A 176 -12.91 -9.36 -13.19
C PRO A 176 -13.75 -10.58 -13.59
#